data_AF-A0A7K2ISN3-F1
#
_entry.id   AF-A0A7K2ISN3-F1
#
_cell.length_a   1.000
_cell.length_b   1.000
_cell.length_c   1.000
_cell.angle_alpha   90.00
_cell.angle_beta   90.00
_cell.angle_gamma   90.00
#
_symmetry.space_group_name_H-M   'P 1'
#
loop_
_entity.id
_entity.type
_entity.pdbx_description
1 polymer ?
#
loop_
_entity_poly.entity_id
_entity_poly.type
_entity_poly.pdbx_seq_one_letter_code
_entity_poly.pdbx_strand_id
1 'polypeptide(L)'
;MSAEVEGRTAAERFREERNLGVQPLGDLIAIIERATGINVAALEADQDHHGMMVRDRQRDVMFIGVASTRRPMRQRKTLAHELGHVLFGDAMGGPAGAWGHPPFEESRADAFARHLLVPLDGLREFLGERGSPAKAELSELSEVVQRFLVAPPIAAIALCQAGYIDDATKRAWLSPTTPQLATRFGWSDQYRALREESARRRAPQRLLGRAVNAYAEGVLSVQAIATLRGITRQEAEMELRDAGVVPVRRPRFAG
;
A
#
# COMPACT_ATOMS: atom_id res chain seq x y z
N MET A 1 -10.25 19.87 15.93
CA MET A 1 -8.88 19.55 15.45
C MET A 1 -8.91 19.64 13.93
N SER A 2 -7.81 19.95 13.24
CA SER A 2 -7.80 19.91 11.77
C SER A 2 -7.61 18.49 11.26
N ALA A 3 -8.08 18.20 10.05
CA ALA A 3 -7.88 16.89 9.38
C ALA A 3 -6.40 16.51 9.32
N GLU A 4 -5.52 17.49 9.12
CA GLU A 4 -4.06 17.32 9.14
C GLU A 4 -3.57 16.77 10.48
N VAL A 5 -4.00 17.38 11.59
CA VAL A 5 -3.57 16.97 12.93
C VAL A 5 -4.12 15.59 13.27
N GLU A 6 -5.40 15.31 12.95
CA GLU A 6 -5.99 13.99 13.20
C GLU A 6 -5.30 12.88 12.40
N GLY A 7 -5.05 13.11 11.11
CA GLY A 7 -4.37 12.16 10.24
C GLY A 7 -2.95 11.87 10.72
N ARG A 8 -2.19 12.92 11.07
CA ARG A 8 -0.83 12.76 11.62
C ARG A 8 -0.82 11.96 12.92
N THR A 9 -1.63 12.37 13.90
CA THR A 9 -1.68 11.70 15.22
C THR A 9 -2.07 10.23 15.08
N ALA A 10 -3.03 9.92 14.20
CA ALA A 10 -3.43 8.54 13.95
C ALA A 10 -2.33 7.72 13.28
N ALA A 11 -1.57 8.31 12.35
CA ALA A 11 -0.45 7.63 11.71
C ALA A 11 0.70 7.35 12.68
N GLU A 12 1.05 8.32 13.52
CA GLU A 12 2.06 8.17 14.59
C GLU A 12 1.65 7.07 15.57
N ARG A 13 0.42 7.12 16.08
CA ARG A 13 -0.13 6.08 16.95
C ARG A 13 -0.13 4.70 16.29
N PHE A 14 -0.54 4.60 15.02
CA PHE A 14 -0.52 3.33 14.30
C PHE A 14 0.90 2.76 14.18
N ARG A 15 1.89 3.61 13.89
CA ARG A 15 3.30 3.18 13.83
C ARG A 15 3.82 2.71 15.19
N GLU A 16 3.45 3.40 16.26
CA GLU A 16 3.81 3.04 17.64
C GLU A 16 3.18 1.70 18.05
N GLU A 17 1.86 1.58 17.99
CA GLU A 17 1.10 0.39 18.40
C GLU A 17 1.51 -0.88 17.62
N ARG A 18 2.01 -0.70 16.39
CA ARG A 18 2.44 -1.79 15.51
C ARG A 18 3.96 -1.96 15.45
N ASN A 19 4.71 -1.23 16.26
CA ASN A 19 6.17 -1.27 16.34
C ASN A 19 6.85 -1.10 14.96
N LEU A 20 6.34 -0.18 14.14
CA LEU A 20 6.87 0.09 12.79
C LEU A 20 8.07 1.04 12.80
N GLY A 21 8.42 1.61 13.97
CA GLY A 21 9.49 2.61 14.12
C GLY A 21 9.25 3.84 13.25
N VAL A 22 10.32 4.49 12.77
CA VAL A 22 10.25 5.66 11.88
C VAL A 22 10.87 5.43 10.50
N GLN A 23 11.40 4.22 10.26
CA GLN A 23 12.04 3.86 8.99
C GLN A 23 11.00 3.61 7.87
N PRO A 24 11.41 3.67 6.58
CA PRO A 24 10.52 3.40 5.46
C PRO A 24 9.81 2.05 5.56
N LEU A 25 8.53 2.03 5.19
CA LEU A 25 7.75 0.80 5.13
C LEU A 25 8.04 0.06 3.83
N GLY A 26 8.42 -1.22 3.92
CA GLY A 26 8.68 -2.08 2.76
C GLY A 26 7.39 -2.51 2.07
N ASP A 27 7.10 -3.81 2.11
CA ASP A 27 5.87 -4.39 1.56
C ASP A 27 4.64 -3.95 2.36
N LEU A 28 4.01 -2.86 1.90
CA LEU A 28 2.88 -2.24 2.59
C LEU A 28 1.65 -3.17 2.63
N ILE A 29 1.45 -4.02 1.63
CA ILE A 29 0.37 -5.01 1.61
C ILE A 29 0.58 -5.97 2.78
N ALA A 30 1.74 -6.60 2.88
CA ALA A 30 2.04 -7.53 3.98
C ALA A 30 2.00 -6.86 5.36
N ILE A 31 2.49 -5.62 5.47
CA ILE A 31 2.45 -4.84 6.71
C ILE A 31 1.01 -4.61 7.16
N ILE A 32 0.12 -4.17 6.25
CA ILE A 32 -1.29 -3.95 6.57
C ILE A 32 -1.95 -5.26 7.00
N GLU A 33 -1.78 -6.34 6.23
CA GLU A 33 -2.39 -7.64 6.55
C GLU A 33 -1.94 -8.15 7.94
N ARG A 34 -0.65 -8.05 8.25
CA ARG A 34 -0.09 -8.50 9.53
C ARG A 34 -0.52 -7.61 10.70
N ALA A 35 -0.53 -6.29 10.51
CA ALA A 35 -0.82 -5.34 11.58
C ALA A 35 -2.31 -5.28 11.95
N THR A 36 -3.19 -5.53 10.99
CA THR A 36 -4.64 -5.30 11.14
C THR A 36 -5.48 -6.57 10.99
N GLY A 37 -4.94 -7.61 10.35
CA GLY A 37 -5.70 -8.79 9.97
C GLY A 37 -6.63 -8.61 8.77
N ILE A 38 -6.70 -7.39 8.19
CA ILE A 38 -7.47 -7.06 6.99
C ILE A 38 -6.86 -7.79 5.79
N ASN A 39 -7.70 -8.31 4.90
CA ASN A 39 -7.24 -8.91 3.66
C ASN A 39 -6.94 -7.82 2.63
N VAL A 40 -5.77 -7.84 2.01
CA VAL A 40 -5.37 -6.81 1.05
C VAL A 40 -5.09 -7.45 -0.31
N ALA A 41 -5.73 -6.93 -1.36
CA ALA A 41 -5.57 -7.44 -2.72
C ALA A 41 -5.12 -6.34 -3.69
N ALA A 42 -4.16 -6.65 -4.55
CA ALA A 42 -3.88 -5.87 -5.75
C ALA A 42 -4.59 -6.53 -6.94
N LEU A 43 -5.52 -5.80 -7.58
CA LEU A 43 -6.43 -6.32 -8.60
C LEU A 43 -6.33 -5.51 -9.88
N GLU A 44 -6.60 -6.13 -11.02
CA GLU A 44 -6.84 -5.37 -12.24
C GLU A 44 -8.17 -4.64 -12.09
N ALA A 45 -8.14 -3.32 -12.27
CA ALA A 45 -9.30 -2.44 -12.20
C ALA A 45 -9.32 -1.54 -13.44
N ASP A 46 -10.50 -1.05 -13.78
CA ASP A 46 -10.64 0.04 -14.75
C ASP A 46 -9.99 1.33 -14.23
N GLN A 47 -9.76 2.30 -15.13
CA GLN A 47 -8.90 3.44 -14.82
C GLN A 47 -9.48 4.37 -13.73
N ASP A 48 -10.77 4.27 -13.44
CA ASP A 48 -11.50 5.20 -12.57
C ASP A 48 -11.53 4.76 -11.10
N HIS A 49 -11.24 3.49 -10.80
CA HIS A 49 -11.19 2.97 -9.43
C HIS A 49 -9.75 2.72 -8.99
N HIS A 50 -9.32 3.48 -7.99
CA HIS A 50 -7.93 3.48 -7.57
C HIS A 50 -7.68 2.63 -6.33
N GLY A 51 -8.62 2.63 -5.42
CA GLY A 51 -8.70 1.82 -4.21
C GLY A 51 -10.16 1.58 -3.85
N MET A 52 -10.41 0.55 -3.05
CA MET A 52 -11.71 0.28 -2.48
C MET A 52 -11.55 -0.39 -1.11
N MET A 53 -12.50 -0.13 -0.22
CA MET A 53 -12.68 -0.89 1.01
C MET A 53 -14.03 -1.58 1.00
N VAL A 54 -14.06 -2.85 1.35
CA VAL A 54 -15.31 -3.63 1.43
C VAL A 54 -15.36 -4.38 2.74
N ARG A 55 -16.49 -4.27 3.45
CA ARG A 55 -16.81 -5.10 4.63
C ARG A 55 -17.84 -6.15 4.25
N ASP A 56 -17.49 -7.41 4.38
CA ASP A 56 -18.47 -8.50 4.43
C ASP A 56 -19.07 -8.54 5.84
N ARG A 57 -20.28 -8.02 5.99
CA ARG A 57 -21.00 -7.97 7.28
C ARG A 57 -21.42 -9.35 7.77
N GLN A 58 -21.62 -10.33 6.90
CA GLN A 58 -22.03 -11.68 7.30
C GLN A 58 -20.87 -12.47 7.90
N ARG A 59 -19.66 -12.27 7.37
CA ARG A 59 -18.45 -12.98 7.81
C ARG A 59 -17.57 -12.15 8.75
N ASP A 60 -17.94 -10.90 8.98
CA ASP A 60 -17.17 -9.89 9.69
C ASP A 60 -15.73 -9.75 9.17
N VAL A 61 -15.58 -9.72 7.84
CA VAL A 61 -14.27 -9.64 7.17
C VAL A 61 -14.14 -8.30 6.44
N MET A 62 -13.01 -7.63 6.66
CA MET A 62 -12.61 -6.43 5.92
C MET A 62 -11.66 -6.79 4.77
N PHE A 63 -11.86 -6.11 3.64
CA PHE A 63 -10.99 -6.15 2.48
C PHE A 63 -10.56 -4.73 2.08
N ILE A 64 -9.29 -4.58 1.72
CA ILE A 64 -8.78 -3.42 0.97
C ILE A 64 -8.37 -3.94 -0.41
N GLY A 65 -9.00 -3.41 -1.44
CA GLY A 65 -8.60 -3.59 -2.83
C GLY A 65 -7.82 -2.38 -3.32
N VAL A 66 -6.70 -2.60 -4.01
CA VAL A 66 -5.99 -1.56 -4.73
C VAL A 66 -5.81 -1.96 -6.19
N ALA A 67 -5.85 -0.99 -7.09
CA ALA A 67 -5.54 -1.27 -8.49
C ALA A 67 -4.07 -1.66 -8.68
N SER A 68 -3.83 -2.74 -9.41
CA SER A 68 -2.54 -3.04 -10.05
C SER A 68 -2.21 -1.90 -11.01
N THR A 69 -1.01 -1.34 -10.91
CA THR A 69 -0.67 -0.13 -11.66
C THR A 69 0.82 -0.02 -11.94
N ARG A 70 1.18 0.68 -13.02
CA ARG A 70 2.57 1.06 -13.33
C ARG A 70 3.01 2.34 -12.60
N ARG A 71 2.28 2.76 -11.56
CA ARG A 71 2.60 3.92 -10.73
C ARG A 71 2.77 3.46 -9.27
N PRO A 72 3.92 2.88 -8.90
CA PRO A 72 4.10 2.23 -7.59
C PRO A 72 3.84 3.16 -6.40
N MET A 73 4.32 4.40 -6.47
CA MET A 73 4.19 5.39 -5.40
C MET A 73 2.74 5.83 -5.21
N ARG A 74 1.96 5.80 -6.29
CA ARG A 74 0.52 6.05 -6.26
C ARG A 74 -0.21 4.89 -5.58
N GLN A 75 0.13 3.65 -5.91
CA GLN A 75 -0.45 2.46 -5.27
C GLN A 75 -0.21 2.48 -3.76
N ARG A 76 1.02 2.83 -3.33
CA ARG A 76 1.39 2.95 -1.92
C ARG A 76 0.59 4.03 -1.19
N LYS A 77 0.43 5.22 -1.81
CA LYS A 77 -0.45 6.27 -1.27
C LYS A 77 -1.87 5.77 -1.11
N THR A 78 -2.43 5.13 -2.14
CA THR A 78 -3.79 4.61 -2.09
C THR A 78 -3.96 3.59 -0.99
N LEU A 79 -3.08 2.59 -0.87
CA LEU A 79 -3.13 1.60 0.21
C LEU A 79 -3.11 2.26 1.61
N ALA A 80 -2.22 3.23 1.82
CA ALA A 80 -2.14 3.95 3.10
C ALA A 80 -3.39 4.82 3.36
N HIS A 81 -3.96 5.41 2.32
CA HIS A 81 -5.18 6.21 2.39
C HIS A 81 -6.41 5.34 2.72
N GLU A 82 -6.60 4.20 2.03
CA GLU A 82 -7.66 3.23 2.37
C GLU A 82 -7.51 2.72 3.81
N LEU A 83 -6.28 2.42 4.24
CA LEU A 83 -6.04 2.03 5.64
C LEU A 83 -6.50 3.13 6.61
N GLY A 84 -6.23 4.40 6.30
CA GLY A 84 -6.69 5.54 7.10
C GLY A 84 -8.20 5.50 7.28
N HIS A 85 -8.96 5.41 6.19
CA HIS A 85 -10.42 5.29 6.26
C HIS A 85 -10.90 4.09 7.07
N VAL A 86 -10.26 2.92 6.96
CA VAL A 86 -10.61 1.76 7.80
C VAL A 86 -10.40 2.07 9.29
N LEU A 87 -9.25 2.66 9.66
CA LEU A 87 -8.92 2.96 11.05
C LEU A 87 -9.81 4.03 11.67
N PHE A 88 -10.29 4.98 10.88
CA PHE A 88 -11.26 5.99 11.32
C PHE A 88 -12.71 5.50 11.31
N GLY A 89 -12.98 4.31 10.78
CA GLY A 89 -14.33 3.76 10.67
C GLY A 89 -15.16 4.42 9.56
N ASP A 90 -14.53 5.13 8.63
CA ASP A 90 -15.22 5.84 7.53
C ASP A 90 -15.92 4.85 6.58
N ALA A 91 -15.44 3.60 6.52
CA ALA A 91 -16.06 2.49 5.78
C ALA A 91 -17.43 2.02 6.35
N MET A 92 -17.87 2.57 7.50
CA MET A 92 -19.06 2.10 8.22
C MET A 92 -20.32 2.95 8.02
N GLY A 93 -20.22 4.12 7.36
CA GLY A 93 -21.24 5.18 7.46
C GLY A 93 -22.17 5.41 6.27
N GLY A 94 -21.92 4.83 5.09
CA GLY A 94 -22.72 5.12 3.89
C GLY A 94 -23.71 4.01 3.52
N PRO A 95 -24.95 4.32 3.07
CA PRO A 95 -25.72 3.36 2.30
C PRO A 95 -24.90 2.93 1.07
N ALA A 96 -24.99 1.66 0.68
CA ALA A 96 -24.33 1.16 -0.51
C ALA A 96 -24.69 2.05 -1.71
N GLY A 97 -23.73 2.84 -2.21
CA GLY A 97 -23.93 3.77 -3.32
C GLY A 97 -23.83 5.28 -3.01
N ALA A 98 -23.48 5.69 -1.79
CA ALA A 98 -23.02 7.07 -1.55
C ALA A 98 -21.57 7.20 -2.06
N TRP A 99 -21.40 7.76 -3.25
CA TRP A 99 -20.10 7.93 -3.89
C TRP A 99 -19.33 9.11 -3.26
N GLY A 100 -18.29 8.80 -2.48
CA GLY A 100 -17.30 9.73 -1.93
C GLY A 100 -17.44 9.99 -0.43
N HIS A 101 -16.32 10.06 0.28
CA HIS A 101 -16.31 10.52 1.67
C HIS A 101 -16.43 12.06 1.72
N PRO A 102 -16.93 12.63 2.83
CA PRO A 102 -16.96 14.09 2.94
C PRO A 102 -15.52 14.66 2.92
N PRO A 103 -15.35 15.95 2.53
CA PRO A 103 -14.02 16.52 2.27
C PRO A 103 -13.05 16.46 3.45
N PHE A 104 -13.58 16.44 4.68
CA PHE A 104 -12.77 16.35 5.90
C PHE A 104 -12.14 14.97 6.06
N GLU A 105 -12.91 13.91 5.86
CA GLU A 105 -12.50 12.51 5.96
C GLU A 105 -11.46 12.17 4.89
N GLU A 106 -11.68 12.61 3.65
CA GLU A 106 -10.71 12.49 2.55
C GLU A 106 -9.39 13.20 2.91
N SER A 107 -9.47 14.44 3.39
CA SER A 107 -8.31 15.22 3.81
C SER A 107 -7.56 14.56 4.97
N ARG A 108 -8.30 13.93 5.90
CA ARG A 108 -7.74 13.23 7.07
C ARG A 108 -7.06 11.93 6.66
N ALA A 109 -7.66 11.15 5.76
CA ALA A 109 -7.06 9.94 5.19
C ALA A 109 -5.81 10.27 4.36
N ASP A 110 -5.82 11.37 3.60
CA ASP A 110 -4.63 11.89 2.91
C ASP A 110 -3.52 12.28 3.88
N ALA A 111 -3.84 13.01 4.95
CA ALA A 111 -2.87 13.35 5.98
C ALA A 111 -2.30 12.09 6.65
N PHE A 112 -3.16 11.14 7.02
CA PHE A 112 -2.75 9.84 7.56
C PHE A 112 -1.78 9.12 6.62
N ALA A 113 -2.12 9.03 5.33
CA ALA A 113 -1.28 8.36 4.34
C ALA A 113 0.12 8.99 4.22
N ARG A 114 0.21 10.33 4.21
CA ARG A 114 1.49 11.02 4.15
C ARG A 114 2.35 10.76 5.38
N HIS A 115 1.79 10.89 6.58
CA HIS A 115 2.53 10.72 7.84
C HIS A 115 2.85 9.26 8.14
N LEU A 116 2.03 8.31 7.67
CA LEU A 116 2.33 6.88 7.76
C LEU A 116 3.54 6.52 6.89
N LEU A 117 3.57 7.03 5.65
CA LEU A 117 4.62 6.71 4.68
C LEU A 117 5.91 7.49 4.92
N VAL A 118 5.81 8.75 5.37
CA VAL A 118 6.94 9.65 5.65
C VAL A 118 6.74 10.26 7.04
N PRO A 119 7.07 9.53 8.13
CA PRO A 119 7.04 10.10 9.47
C PRO A 119 8.06 11.23 9.57
N LEU A 120 7.68 12.38 10.16
CA LEU A 120 8.55 13.55 10.24
C LEU A 120 9.85 13.25 10.99
N ASP A 121 9.81 12.40 12.04
CA ASP A 121 11.00 11.99 12.77
C ASP A 121 11.92 11.08 11.94
N GLY A 122 11.36 10.21 11.10
CA GLY A 122 12.15 9.41 10.17
C GLY A 122 12.82 10.25 9.09
N LEU A 123 12.15 11.32 8.65
CA LEU A 123 12.72 12.29 7.73
C LEU A 123 13.88 13.06 8.39
N ARG A 124 13.73 13.46 9.65
CA ARG A 124 14.78 14.12 10.44
C ARG A 124 15.97 13.21 10.69
N GLU A 125 15.74 11.94 11.02
CA GLU A 125 16.81 10.95 11.15
C GLU A 125 17.59 10.75 9.85
N PHE A 126 16.88 10.75 8.72
CA PHE A 126 17.49 10.52 7.40
C PHE A 126 18.35 11.70 6.93
N LEU A 127 17.81 12.92 7.01
CA LEU A 127 18.49 14.12 6.50
C LEU A 127 19.46 14.73 7.54
N GLY A 128 19.17 14.58 8.83
CA GLY A 128 19.92 15.20 9.91
C GLY A 128 19.99 16.72 9.76
N GLU A 129 21.16 17.29 10.04
CA GLU A 129 21.46 18.72 9.90
C GLU A 129 21.85 19.13 8.48
N ARG A 130 21.97 18.18 7.53
CA ARG A 130 22.37 18.50 6.15
C ARG A 130 21.28 19.29 5.42
N GLY A 131 20.02 19.01 5.74
CA GLY A 131 18.89 19.72 5.15
C GLY A 131 18.74 21.11 5.74
N SER A 132 18.68 22.12 4.88
CA SER A 132 18.34 23.50 5.25
C SER A 132 17.58 24.15 4.10
N PRO A 133 16.53 24.97 4.37
CA PRO A 133 15.77 25.65 3.31
C PRO A 133 16.64 26.45 2.34
N ALA A 134 17.73 27.05 2.83
CA ALA A 134 18.62 27.86 2.01
C ALA A 134 19.49 27.04 1.04
N LYS A 135 19.59 25.73 1.25
CA LYS A 135 20.43 24.80 0.46
C LYS A 135 19.61 23.69 -0.19
N ALA A 136 18.28 23.83 -0.20
CA ALA A 136 17.38 22.80 -0.68
C ALA A 136 17.60 22.50 -2.17
N GLU A 137 17.96 21.26 -2.49
CA GLU A 137 18.24 20.84 -3.86
C GLU A 137 17.29 19.72 -4.33
N LEU A 138 17.09 19.64 -5.66
CA LEU A 138 16.24 18.61 -6.25
C LEU A 138 16.78 17.18 -6.01
N SER A 139 18.08 17.04 -5.75
CA SER A 139 18.74 15.80 -5.31
C SER A 139 18.16 15.30 -3.99
N GLU A 140 17.97 16.19 -3.01
CA GLU A 140 17.38 15.84 -1.71
C GLU A 140 15.92 15.37 -1.86
N LEU A 141 15.13 16.02 -2.72
CA LEU A 141 13.79 15.54 -3.04
C LEU A 141 13.83 14.12 -3.60
N SER A 142 14.77 13.85 -4.51
CA SER A 142 14.94 12.52 -5.10
C SER A 142 15.34 11.48 -4.06
N GLU A 143 16.25 11.81 -3.14
CA GLU A 143 16.67 10.92 -2.05
C GLU A 143 15.49 10.56 -1.15
N VAL A 144 14.65 11.53 -0.77
CA VAL A 144 13.47 11.27 0.07
C VAL A 144 12.42 10.44 -0.68
N VAL A 145 12.17 10.76 -1.95
CA VAL A 145 11.27 9.98 -2.83
C VAL A 145 11.73 8.53 -2.95
N GLN A 146 13.03 8.31 -3.15
CA GLN A 146 13.63 6.99 -3.29
C GLN A 146 13.66 6.23 -1.96
N ARG A 147 14.00 6.90 -0.85
CA ARG A 147 14.10 6.29 0.48
C ARG A 147 12.76 5.82 1.01
N PHE A 148 11.74 6.69 0.94
CA PHE A 148 10.42 6.42 1.51
C PHE A 148 9.43 5.81 0.49
N LEU A 149 9.84 5.72 -0.79
CA LEU A 149 9.03 5.17 -1.88
C LEU A 149 7.68 5.90 -2.01
N VAL A 150 7.72 7.24 -2.04
CA VAL A 150 6.56 8.12 -2.14
C VAL A 150 6.63 9.01 -3.38
N ALA A 151 5.48 9.58 -3.79
CA ALA A 151 5.47 10.50 -4.91
C ALA A 151 6.10 11.87 -4.52
N PRO A 152 6.71 12.61 -5.47
CA PRO A 152 7.34 13.91 -5.18
C PRO A 152 6.44 14.90 -4.42
N PRO A 153 5.12 15.02 -4.71
CA PRO A 153 4.24 15.87 -3.91
C PRO A 153 4.18 15.50 -2.42
N ILE A 154 4.19 14.20 -2.08
CA ILE A 154 4.16 13.74 -0.68
C ILE A 154 5.47 14.10 0.00
N ALA A 155 6.61 13.83 -0.65
CA ALA A 155 7.92 14.15 -0.12
C ALA A 155 8.08 15.67 0.09
N ALA A 156 7.71 16.49 -0.90
CA ALA A 156 7.79 17.95 -0.80
C ALA A 156 6.95 18.52 0.34
N ILE A 157 5.75 17.98 0.57
CA ILE A 157 4.91 18.41 1.70
C ILE A 157 5.57 18.03 3.04
N ALA A 158 6.05 16.78 3.18
CA ALA A 158 6.71 16.32 4.41
C ALA A 158 7.99 17.13 4.71
N LEU A 159 8.81 17.40 3.68
CA LEU A 159 10.00 18.26 3.76
C LEU A 159 9.66 19.67 4.24
N CYS A 160 8.60 20.26 3.70
CA CYS A 160 8.16 21.60 4.10
C CYS A 160 7.65 21.59 5.55
N GLN A 161 6.85 20.60 5.94
CA GLN A 161 6.35 20.45 7.30
C GLN A 161 7.46 20.20 8.33
N ALA A 162 8.53 19.52 7.93
CA ALA A 162 9.71 19.31 8.75
C ALA A 162 10.66 20.54 8.80
N GLY A 163 10.40 21.58 8.00
CA GLY A 163 11.20 22.80 7.96
C GLY A 163 12.46 22.71 7.09
N TYR A 164 12.58 21.70 6.24
CA TYR A 164 13.72 21.52 5.34
C TYR A 164 13.61 22.36 4.06
N ILE A 165 12.40 22.74 3.66
CA ILE A 165 12.15 23.61 2.51
C ILE A 165 11.05 24.63 2.82
N ASP A 166 11.04 25.74 2.10
CA ASP A 166 9.98 26.74 2.18
C ASP A 166 8.79 26.43 1.26
N ASP A 167 7.72 27.23 1.37
CA ASP A 167 6.52 27.07 0.55
C ASP A 167 6.76 27.30 -0.94
N ALA A 168 7.73 28.15 -1.31
CA ALA A 168 8.07 28.42 -2.70
C ALA A 168 8.72 27.19 -3.35
N THR A 169 9.68 26.60 -2.67
CA THR A 169 10.38 25.37 -3.07
C THR A 169 9.40 24.20 -3.12
N LYS A 170 8.54 24.06 -2.10
CA LYS A 170 7.46 23.05 -2.10
C LYS A 170 6.61 23.14 -3.36
N ARG A 171 6.14 24.33 -3.74
CA ARG A 171 5.33 24.53 -4.96
C ARG A 171 6.08 24.12 -6.22
N ALA A 172 7.36 24.50 -6.35
CA ALA A 172 8.19 24.09 -7.47
C ALA A 172 8.35 22.57 -7.56
N TRP A 173 8.44 21.90 -6.41
CA TRP A 173 8.66 20.45 -6.30
C TRP A 173 7.41 19.59 -6.44
N LEU A 174 6.23 20.20 -6.67
CA LEU A 174 5.02 19.46 -7.04
C LEU A 174 5.01 19.00 -8.50
N SER A 175 5.79 19.63 -9.36
CA SER A 175 5.80 19.37 -10.81
C SER A 175 6.62 18.14 -11.25
N PRO A 176 7.84 17.89 -10.71
CA PRO A 176 8.63 16.73 -11.10
C PRO A 176 7.92 15.41 -10.86
N THR A 177 8.11 14.47 -11.78
CA THR A 177 7.57 13.11 -11.65
C THR A 177 8.63 12.14 -11.12
N THR A 178 8.19 11.06 -10.48
CA THR A 178 9.10 10.02 -9.98
C THR A 178 10.03 9.43 -11.07
N PRO A 179 9.56 9.10 -12.30
CA PRO A 179 10.46 8.64 -13.37
C PRO A 179 11.52 9.67 -13.77
N GLN A 180 11.19 10.97 -13.77
CA GLN A 180 12.15 12.03 -14.09
C GLN A 180 13.24 12.12 -13.02
N LEU A 181 12.87 12.06 -11.74
CA LEU A 181 13.85 12.03 -10.64
C LEU A 181 14.72 10.76 -10.72
N ALA A 182 14.10 9.59 -10.95
CA ALA A 182 14.81 8.32 -11.10
C ALA A 182 15.85 8.34 -12.23
N THR A 183 15.48 8.94 -13.36
CA THR A 183 16.38 9.10 -14.50
C THR A 183 17.52 10.07 -14.19
N ARG A 184 17.19 11.24 -13.63
CA ARG A 184 18.15 12.30 -13.35
C ARG A 184 19.18 11.91 -12.29
N PHE A 185 18.78 11.13 -11.29
CA PHE A 185 19.60 10.79 -10.14
C PHE A 185 20.00 9.31 -10.08
N GLY A 186 19.89 8.58 -11.20
CA GLY A 186 20.58 7.29 -11.37
C GLY A 186 19.91 6.08 -10.69
N TRP A 187 18.62 6.12 -10.41
CA TRP A 187 17.88 5.01 -9.79
C TRP A 187 16.73 4.45 -10.65
N SER A 188 16.81 4.65 -11.97
CA SER A 188 15.84 4.15 -12.96
C SER A 188 15.57 2.64 -12.87
N ASP A 189 16.60 1.81 -12.63
CA ASP A 189 16.43 0.36 -12.57
C ASP A 189 15.62 -0.06 -11.35
N GLN A 190 15.85 0.56 -10.20
CA GLN A 190 15.01 0.39 -9.01
C GLN A 190 13.57 0.82 -9.30
N TYR A 191 13.37 1.97 -9.97
CA TYR A 191 12.01 2.42 -10.34
C TYR A 191 11.30 1.44 -11.28
N ARG A 192 12.02 0.81 -12.24
CA ARG A 192 11.44 -0.21 -13.14
C ARG A 192 11.02 -1.45 -12.35
N ALA A 193 11.84 -1.93 -11.42
CA ALA A 193 11.49 -3.08 -10.57
C ALA A 193 10.23 -2.80 -9.74
N LEU A 194 10.15 -1.63 -9.09
CA LEU A 194 8.96 -1.21 -8.33
C LEU A 194 7.71 -1.13 -9.22
N ARG A 195 7.87 -0.65 -10.46
CA ARG A 195 6.78 -0.54 -11.42
C ARG A 195 6.25 -1.90 -11.87
N GLU A 196 7.13 -2.87 -12.07
CA GLU A 196 6.76 -4.25 -12.40
C GLU A 196 6.09 -4.94 -11.21
N GLU A 197 6.59 -4.70 -10.00
CA GLU A 197 5.96 -5.19 -8.77
C GLU A 197 4.55 -4.66 -8.59
N SER A 198 4.35 -3.33 -8.65
CA SER A 198 3.03 -2.73 -8.44
C SER A 198 2.02 -3.06 -9.55
N ALA A 199 2.50 -3.47 -10.73
CA ALA A 199 1.66 -3.87 -11.85
C ALA A 199 1.14 -5.32 -11.73
N ARG A 200 1.72 -6.13 -10.83
CA ARG A 200 1.29 -7.51 -10.63
C ARG A 200 0.05 -7.57 -9.74
N ARG A 201 -0.87 -8.48 -10.11
CA ARG A 201 -1.96 -8.90 -9.24
C ARG A 201 -1.38 -9.56 -7.98
N ARG A 202 -2.04 -9.36 -6.85
CA ARG A 202 -1.69 -10.00 -5.58
C ARG A 202 -2.95 -10.35 -4.80
N ALA A 203 -3.11 -11.63 -4.50
CA ALA A 203 -4.17 -12.12 -3.63
C ALA A 203 -3.83 -11.86 -2.15
N PRO A 204 -4.83 -11.71 -1.27
CA PRO A 204 -4.62 -11.63 0.17
C PRO A 204 -3.89 -12.88 0.67
N GLN A 205 -2.78 -12.72 1.40
CA GLN A 205 -1.91 -13.84 1.74
C GLN A 205 -2.61 -14.86 2.64
N ARG A 206 -3.38 -14.37 3.62
CA ARG A 206 -4.13 -15.23 4.55
C ARG A 206 -5.21 -16.05 3.83
N LEU A 207 -5.92 -15.43 2.90
CA LEU A 207 -6.93 -16.10 2.10
C LEU A 207 -6.29 -17.17 1.21
N LEU A 208 -5.18 -16.84 0.55
CA LEU A 208 -4.45 -17.78 -0.29
C LEU A 208 -3.88 -18.95 0.52
N GLY A 209 -3.29 -18.71 1.69
CA GLY A 209 -2.80 -19.77 2.57
C GLY A 209 -3.90 -20.74 3.00
N ARG A 210 -5.08 -20.23 3.36
CA ARG A 210 -6.26 -21.07 3.67
C ARG A 210 -6.71 -21.87 2.45
N ALA A 211 -6.71 -21.27 1.27
CA ALA A 211 -7.09 -21.96 0.04
C ALA A 211 -6.11 -23.11 -0.28
N VAL A 212 -4.81 -22.89 -0.10
CA VAL A 212 -3.77 -23.93 -0.27
C VAL A 212 -3.97 -25.09 0.71
N ASN A 213 -4.27 -24.81 1.98
CA ASN A 213 -4.59 -25.87 2.96
C ASN A 213 -5.84 -26.65 2.55
N ALA A 214 -6.90 -25.96 2.14
CA ALA A 214 -8.12 -26.59 1.67
C ALA A 214 -7.90 -27.43 0.39
N TYR A 215 -6.98 -27.02 -0.48
CA TYR A 215 -6.54 -27.84 -1.61
C TYR A 215 -5.82 -29.10 -1.15
N ALA A 216 -4.89 -28.99 -0.19
CA ALA A 216 -4.20 -30.14 0.39
C ALA A 216 -5.17 -31.14 1.04
N GLU A 217 -6.26 -30.65 1.65
CA GLU A 217 -7.32 -31.48 2.24
C GLU A 217 -8.32 -32.05 1.20
N GLY A 218 -8.15 -31.74 -0.08
CA GLY A 218 -9.04 -32.17 -1.16
C GLY A 218 -10.41 -31.47 -1.17
N VAL A 219 -10.55 -30.35 -0.46
CA VAL A 219 -11.77 -29.53 -0.40
C VAL A 219 -11.84 -28.56 -1.58
N LEU A 220 -10.71 -27.94 -1.94
CA LEU A 220 -10.62 -27.05 -3.10
C LEU A 220 -9.87 -27.71 -4.25
N SER A 221 -10.23 -27.32 -5.47
CA SER A 221 -9.49 -27.70 -6.67
C SER A 221 -8.28 -26.78 -6.86
N VAL A 222 -7.28 -27.28 -7.58
CA VAL A 222 -6.15 -26.44 -8.03
C VAL A 222 -6.61 -25.26 -8.90
N GLN A 223 -7.74 -25.41 -9.61
CA GLN A 223 -8.34 -24.33 -10.38
C GLN A 223 -8.76 -23.15 -9.49
N ALA A 224 -9.25 -23.41 -8.27
CA ALA A 224 -9.57 -22.34 -7.32
C ALA A 224 -8.33 -21.55 -6.89
N ILE A 225 -7.20 -22.24 -6.69
CA ILE A 225 -5.91 -21.61 -6.38
C ILE A 225 -5.42 -20.75 -7.55
N ALA A 226 -5.48 -21.29 -8.77
CA ALA A 226 -5.10 -20.59 -9.98
C ALA A 226 -5.92 -19.31 -10.19
N THR A 227 -7.24 -19.40 -10.03
CA THR A 227 -8.16 -18.25 -10.13
C THR A 227 -7.84 -17.19 -9.07
N LEU A 228 -7.63 -17.58 -7.81
CA LEU A 228 -7.31 -16.65 -6.73
C LEU A 228 -6.00 -15.91 -6.99
N ARG A 229 -4.99 -16.61 -7.53
CA ARG A 229 -3.68 -16.04 -7.85
C ARG A 229 -3.64 -15.29 -9.19
N GLY A 230 -4.58 -15.53 -10.08
CA GLY A 230 -4.56 -15.00 -11.45
C GLY A 230 -3.45 -15.60 -12.31
N ILE A 231 -3.12 -16.88 -12.10
CA ILE A 231 -2.13 -17.63 -12.89
C ILE A 231 -2.81 -18.80 -13.61
N THR A 232 -2.11 -19.46 -14.51
CA THR A 232 -2.66 -20.65 -15.18
C THR A 232 -2.77 -21.82 -14.20
N ARG A 233 -3.71 -22.73 -14.49
CA ARG A 233 -3.83 -23.99 -13.73
C ARG A 233 -2.53 -24.78 -13.73
N GLN A 234 -1.83 -24.82 -14.87
CA GLN A 234 -0.59 -25.57 -15.03
C GLN A 234 0.54 -25.02 -14.14
N GLU A 235 0.69 -23.68 -14.08
CA GLU A 235 1.64 -23.03 -13.18
C GLU A 235 1.30 -23.30 -11.72
N ALA A 236 0.03 -23.14 -11.31
CA ALA A 236 -0.40 -23.41 -9.95
C ALA A 236 -0.13 -24.88 -9.54
N GLU A 237 -0.42 -25.82 -10.43
CA GLU A 237 -0.13 -27.24 -10.22
C GLU A 237 1.38 -27.52 -10.08
N MET A 238 2.21 -26.88 -10.90
CA MET A 238 3.66 -27.05 -10.85
C MET A 238 4.22 -26.55 -9.52
N GLU A 239 3.89 -25.32 -9.15
CA GLU A 239 4.38 -24.74 -7.89
C GLU A 239 3.90 -25.51 -6.65
N LEU A 240 2.64 -25.98 -6.63
CA LEU A 240 2.12 -26.77 -5.51
C LEU A 240 2.84 -28.12 -5.41
N ARG A 241 3.09 -28.80 -6.53
CA ARG A 241 3.84 -30.06 -6.56
C ARG A 241 5.29 -29.87 -6.12
N ASP A 242 5.97 -28.84 -6.62
CA ASP A 242 7.36 -28.52 -6.28
C ASP A 242 7.50 -28.18 -4.79
N ALA A 243 6.46 -27.57 -4.20
CA ALA A 243 6.36 -27.31 -2.77
C ALA A 243 5.92 -28.52 -1.92
N GLY A 244 5.68 -29.69 -2.53
CA GLY A 244 5.21 -30.89 -1.84
C GLY A 244 3.75 -30.84 -1.36
N VAL A 245 2.97 -29.85 -1.82
CA VAL A 245 1.55 -29.71 -1.50
C VAL A 245 0.73 -30.54 -2.49
N VAL A 246 0.29 -31.71 -2.04
CA VAL A 246 -0.56 -32.62 -2.82
C VAL A 246 -1.89 -32.88 -2.11
N PRO A 247 -3.01 -33.02 -2.83
CA PRO A 247 -4.30 -33.28 -2.23
C PRO A 247 -4.31 -34.69 -1.63
N VAL A 248 -4.82 -34.83 -0.41
CA VAL A 248 -5.08 -36.14 0.19
C VAL A 248 -6.01 -36.92 -0.74
N ARG A 249 -5.59 -38.13 -1.15
CA ARG A 249 -6.45 -39.05 -1.90
C ARG A 249 -7.65 -39.39 -1.02
N ARG A 250 -8.81 -38.77 -1.27
CA ARG A 250 -10.07 -39.29 -0.75
C ARG A 250 -10.34 -40.62 -1.47
N PRO A 251 -10.63 -41.72 -0.76
CA PRO A 251 -11.14 -42.92 -1.42
C PRO A 251 -12.40 -42.52 -2.18
N ARG A 252 -12.48 -42.88 -3.46
CA ARG A 252 -13.72 -42.75 -4.22
C ARG A 252 -14.75 -43.60 -3.48
N PHE A 253 -15.75 -42.98 -2.87
CA PHE A 253 -16.95 -43.71 -2.48
C PHE A 253 -17.57 -44.20 -3.78
N ALA A 254 -17.43 -45.51 -4.03
CA ALA A 254 -18.24 -46.20 -5.00
C ALA A 254 -19.67 -46.22 -4.44
N GLY A 255 -20.58 -45.53 -5.12
CA GLY A 255 -22.02 -45.53 -4.89
C GLY A 255 -22.70 -45.44 -6.23
#